data_AF-A0A1U7DFJ5-F1
#
_entry.id   AF-A0A1U7DFJ5-F1
#
_cell.length_a   1.000
_cell.length_b   1.000
_cell.length_c   1.000
_cell.angle_alpha   90.00
_cell.angle_beta   90.00
_cell.angle_gamma   90.00
#
_symmetry.space_group_name_H-M   'P 1'
#
loop_
_entity.id
_entity.type
_entity.pdbx_description
1 polymer ?
#
loop_
_entity_poly.entity_id
_entity_poly.type
_entity_poly.pdbx_seq_one_letter_code
_entity_poly.pdbx_strand_id
1 'polypeptide(L)' 'MPDVSLHGNGEDCPACALRREGLREVKAMKQAVSCNFCGGTGRVGRAVREIIREAVEWAAENYWPEREARWQQPNKEAK' A
#
# COMPACT_ATOMS: atom_id res chain seq x y z
N MET A 1 11.44 3.27 13.14
CA MET A 1 10.68 2.01 13.05
C MET A 1 9.57 2.23 12.05
N PRO A 2 9.35 1.35 11.06
CA PRO A 2 8.18 1.45 10.20
C PRO A 2 6.92 1.41 11.08
N ASP A 3 5.97 2.30 10.79
CA ASP A 3 4.73 2.38 11.54
C ASP A 3 3.96 1.06 11.40
N VAL A 4 3.83 0.33 12.51
CA VAL A 4 3.15 -0.98 12.56
C VAL A 4 1.66 -0.86 12.28
N SER A 5 1.08 0.35 12.37
CA SER A 5 -0.34 0.59 12.09
C SER A 5 -0.67 0.61 10.59
N LEU A 6 0.34 0.76 9.71
CA LEU A 6 0.16 0.86 8.25
C LEU A 6 0.16 -0.50 7.54
N HIS A 7 -0.44 -1.54 8.14
CA HIS A 7 -0.52 -2.93 7.63
C HIS A 7 -0.86 -3.00 6.12
N GLY A 8 0.14 -3.09 5.25
CA GLY A 8 -0.03 -3.11 3.78
C GLY A 8 -0.48 -1.79 3.14
N ASN A 9 -1.03 -0.86 3.93
CA ASN A 9 -1.61 0.42 3.49
C ASN A 9 -0.61 1.58 3.50
N GLY A 10 0.67 1.29 3.73
CA GLY A 10 1.74 2.28 3.78
C GLY A 10 2.74 2.10 2.64
N GLU A 11 3.17 3.23 2.09
CA GLU A 11 4.28 3.30 1.14
C GLU A 11 5.53 3.92 1.78
N ASP A 12 6.67 3.74 1.13
CA ASP A 12 7.92 4.33 1.60
C ASP A 12 7.84 5.86 1.48
N CYS A 13 8.28 6.55 2.54
CA CYS A 13 8.25 8.00 2.57
C CYS A 13 9.15 8.59 1.45
N PRO A 14 8.60 9.34 0.48
CA PRO A 14 9.37 9.88 -0.64
C PRO A 14 10.41 10.91 -0.17
N ALA A 15 10.09 11.71 0.86
CA ALA A 15 11.04 12.64 1.45
C ALA A 15 12.23 11.93 2.12
N CYS A 16 12.00 10.76 2.73
CA CYS A 16 13.08 9.93 3.27
C CYS A 16 13.92 9.29 2.17
N ALA A 17 13.33 8.90 1.05
CA ALA A 17 14.06 8.36 -0.10
C ALA A 17 15.00 9.42 -0.69
N LEU A 18 14.48 10.61 -1.01
CA LEU A 18 15.24 11.76 -1.50
C LEU A 18 16.36 12.16 -0.54
N ARG A 19 16.07 12.22 0.77
CA ARG A 19 17.08 12.56 1.78
C ARG A 19 18.19 11.51 1.85
N ARG A 20 17.87 10.22 1.72
CA ARG A 20 18.89 9.14 1.72
C ARG A 20 19.82 9.26 0.51
N GLU A 21 19.30 9.66 -0.65
CA GLU A 21 20.12 9.89 -1.85
C GLU A 21 21.13 11.01 -1.59
N GLY A 22 20.68 12.19 -1.15
CA GLY A 22 21.58 13.31 -0.83
C GLY A 22 22.61 12.96 0.26
N LEU A 23 22.21 12.23 1.31
CA LEU A 23 23.15 11.82 2.38
C LEU A 23 24.18 10.79 1.92
N ARG A 24 23.86 9.94 0.93
CA ARG A 24 24.81 9.02 0.31
C ARG A 24 25.86 9.79 -0.48
N GLU A 25 25.46 10.80 -1.25
CA GLU A 25 26.36 11.63 -2.04
C GLU A 25 27.42 12.32 -1.16
N VAL A 26 27.01 12.87 -0.01
CA VAL A 26 27.90 13.58 0.91
C VAL A 26 28.53 12.70 2.00
N LYS A 27 28.35 11.37 1.94
CA LYS A 27 28.83 10.39 2.93
C LYS A 27 28.42 10.70 4.40
N ALA A 28 27.28 11.35 4.60
CA ALA A 28 26.83 11.83 5.92
C ALA A 28 25.63 11.05 6.48
N MET A 29 25.59 9.73 6.27
CA MET A 29 24.43 8.87 6.59
C MET A 29 24.04 8.81 8.09
N LYS A 30 24.85 9.34 9.00
CA LYS A 30 24.64 9.26 10.47
C LYS A 30 23.76 10.38 11.06
N GLN A 31 23.06 11.18 10.26
CA GLN A 31 22.25 12.27 10.79
C GLN A 31 20.93 11.79 11.44
N ALA A 32 20.85 11.87 12.76
CA ALA A 32 19.68 11.48 13.57
C ALA A 32 18.56 12.54 13.63
N VAL A 33 18.15 13.08 12.49
CA VAL A 33 17.03 14.05 12.42
C VAL A 33 15.77 13.32 11.96
N SER A 34 14.68 13.43 12.70
CA SER A 34 13.37 12.90 12.30
C SER A 34 12.85 13.60 11.05
N CYS A 35 12.28 12.86 10.11
CA CYS A 35 11.69 13.45 8.92
C CYS A 35 10.35 14.10 9.26
N ASN A 36 10.16 15.37 8.92
CA ASN A 36 8.92 16.11 9.18
C ASN A 36 7.71 15.56 8.38
N PHE A 37 7.96 14.91 7.24
CA PHE A 37 6.88 14.39 6.38
C PHE A 37 6.25 13.11 6.96
N CYS A 38 7.07 12.15 7.40
CA CYS A 38 6.59 10.88 7.95
C CYS A 38 6.72 10.78 9.48
N GLY A 39 7.11 11.86 10.17
CA GLY A 39 7.37 11.84 11.61
C GLY A 39 8.52 10.91 12.04
N GLY A 40 9.39 10.49 11.12
CA GLY A 40 10.49 9.55 11.39
C GLY A 40 10.11 8.06 11.34
N THR A 41 8.89 7.71 10.92
CA THR A 41 8.48 6.30 10.73
C THR A 41 9.10 5.69 9.47
N GLY A 42 9.42 6.52 8.48
CA GLY A 42 9.92 6.10 7.17
C GLY A 42 8.83 5.61 6.22
N ARG A 43 7.55 5.65 6.64
CA ARG A 43 6.39 5.27 5.83
C ARG A 43 5.30 6.33 5.90
N VAL A 44 4.50 6.39 4.85
CA VAL A 44 3.30 7.24 4.81
C VAL A 44 2.09 6.40 4.40
N GLY A 45 0.96 6.67 5.03
CA GLY A 45 -0.29 5.99 4.70
C GLY A 45 -0.81 6.44 3.34
N ARG A 46 -1.28 5.49 2.54
CA ARG A 46 -2.01 5.79 1.31
C ARG A 46 -3.33 6.47 1.62
N ALA A 47 -3.85 7.25 0.68
CA ALA A 47 -5.17 7.84 0.86
C ALA A 47 -6.23 6.72 0.84
N VAL A 48 -7.23 6.81 1.72
CA VAL A 48 -8.34 5.83 1.79
C VAL A 48 -9.00 5.62 0.42
N ARG A 49 -9.16 6.69 -0.35
CA ARG A 49 -9.72 6.65 -1.71
C ARG A 49 -8.90 5.77 -2.68
N GLU A 50 -7.57 5.77 -2.55
CA GLU A 50 -6.68 5.01 -3.42
C GLU A 50 -6.75 3.53 -3.08
N ILE A 51 -6.75 3.22 -1.78
CA ILE A 51 -6.92 1.84 -1.28
C ILE A 51 -8.25 1.25 -1.80
N ILE A 52 -9.35 1.99 -1.68
CA ILE A 52 -10.66 1.54 -2.16
C ILE A 52 -10.64 1.34 -3.67
N ARG A 53 -10.06 2.28 -4.43
CA ARG A 53 -10.00 2.18 -5.89
C ARG A 53 -9.23 0.93 -6.33
N GLU A 54 -8.02 0.72 -5.80
CA GLU A 54 -7.19 -0.44 -6.13
C GLU A 54 -7.90 -1.76 -5.78
N ALA A 55 -8.58 -1.82 -4.64
CA ALA A 55 -9.31 -3.02 -4.23
C ALA A 55 -10.49 -3.31 -5.17
N VAL A 56 -11.21 -2.28 -5.62
CA VAL A 56 -12.33 -2.43 -6.57
C VAL A 56 -11.83 -2.85 -7.95
N GLU A 57 -10.77 -2.22 -8.46
CA GLU A 57 -10.15 -2.58 -9.74
C GLU A 57 -9.67 -4.04 -9.74
N TRP A 58 -8.96 -4.45 -8.69
CA TRP A 58 -8.54 -5.84 -8.53
C TRP A 58 -9.72 -6.81 -8.46
N ALA A 59 -10.77 -6.47 -7.70
CA ALA A 59 -11.95 -7.31 -7.59
C ALA A 59 -12.70 -7.44 -8.92
N ALA A 60 -12.74 -6.38 -9.72
CA ALA A 60 -13.37 -6.40 -11.04
C ALA A 60 -12.67 -7.34 -12.01
N GLU A 61 -11.34 -7.34 -11.97
CA GLU A 61 -10.55 -8.19 -12.87
C GLU A 61 -10.49 -9.65 -12.40
N ASN A 62 -10.39 -9.89 -11.09
CA ASN A 62 -10.03 -11.22 -10.57
C ASN A 62 -11.20 -11.93 -9.86
N TYR A 63 -12.01 -11.20 -9.09
CA TYR A 63 -12.98 -11.81 -8.18
C TYR A 63 -14.39 -11.90 -8.78
N TRP A 64 -14.88 -10.84 -9.40
CA TRP A 64 -16.24 -10.80 -9.95
C TRP A 64 -16.49 -11.80 -11.08
N PRO A 65 -15.56 -12.03 -12.03
CA PRO A 65 -15.77 -13.03 -13.07
C PRO A 65 -15.94 -14.45 -12.52
N GLU A 66 -15.14 -14.83 -11.51
CA GLU A 66 -15.26 -16.12 -10.83
C GLU A 66 -16.63 -16.25 -10.12
N ARG A 67 -17.04 -15.18 -9.41
CA ARG A 67 -18.34 -15.13 -8.74
C ARG A 67 -19.50 -15.23 -9.70
N GLU A 68 -19.43 -14.54 -10.82
CA GLU A 68 -20.46 -14.55 -11.85
C GLU A 68 -20.55 -15.94 -12.50
N ALA A 69 -19.42 -16.56 -12.85
CA ALA A 69 -19.38 -17.92 -13.36
C ALA A 69 -20.01 -18.92 -12.38
N ARG A 70 -19.77 -18.76 -11.08
CA ARG A 70 -20.39 -19.59 -10.04
C ARG A 70 -21.89 -19.38 -9.95
N TRP A 71 -22.38 -18.15 -10.08
CA TRP A 71 -23.82 -17.86 -10.05
C TRP A 71 -24.57 -18.38 -11.27
N GLN A 72 -23.94 -18.43 -12.44
CA GLN A 72 -24.53 -18.97 -13.67
C GLN A 72 -24.57 -20.50 -13.69
N GLN A 73 -23.95 -21.20 -12.73
CA GLN A 73 -24.05 -22.66 -12.65
C GLN A 73 -25.47 -23.05 -12.23
N PRO A 74 -26.14 -23.96 -12.96
CA PRO A 74 -27.46 -24.42 -12.58
C PRO A 74 -27.39 -25.12 -11.22
N ASN A 75 -28.29 -24.73 -10.30
CA ASN A 75 -28.45 -25.36 -9.00
C ASN A 75 -28.75 -26.86 -9.20
N LYS A 76 -27.77 -27.73 -8.92
CA LYS A 76 -27.93 -29.20 -9.06
C LYS A 76 -28.76 -29.84 -7.94
N GLU A 77 -29.35 -29.04 -7.04
CA GLU A 77 -29.99 -29.52 -5.80
C GLU A 77 -31.51 -29.31 -5.74
N ALA A 78 -32.20 -29.25 -6.88
CA ALA A 78 -33.66 -29.44 -6.89
C ALA A 78 -33.97 -30.85 -7.41
N LYS A 79 -33.87 -31.85 -6.52
CA LYS A 79 -34.47 -33.18 -6.70
C LYS A 79 -35.63 -33.33 -5.74
#